data_AF-A0A7K2MZ68-F1
#
_entry.id   AF-A0A7K2MZ68-F1
#
_cell.length_a   1.000
_cell.length_b   1.000
_cell.length_c   1.000
_cell.angle_alpha   90.00
_cell.angle_beta   90.00
_cell.angle_gamma   90.00
#
_symmetry.space_group_name_H-M   'P 1'
#
loop_
_entity.id
_entity.type
_entity.pdbx_description
1 polymer ?
#
loop_
_entity_poly.entity_id
_entity_poly.type
_entity_poly.pdbx_seq_one_letter_code
_entity_poly.pdbx_strand_id
1 'polypeptide(L)'
;MGTAGTSTDATVGERRQLINVAYRLLGSLAEAEDAVQEAYARWYALPPSRQAEIASPGAWLTTVTGRVCLDVLGSARARRER
;
A
#
# COMPACT_ATOMS: atom_id res chain seq x y z
N MET A 1 28.49 5.73 -19.80
CA MET A 1 27.77 4.44 -19.79
C MET A 1 26.94 4.41 -18.50
N GLY A 2 25.66 4.79 -18.56
CA GLY A 2 24.83 5.09 -17.39
C GLY A 2 24.23 3.86 -16.72
N THR A 3 24.18 3.92 -15.39
CA THR A 3 23.70 2.90 -14.45
C THR A 3 22.18 2.66 -14.57
N ALA A 4 21.78 1.58 -15.24
CA ALA A 4 20.38 1.13 -15.33
C ALA A 4 20.03 0.11 -14.22
N GLY A 5 20.27 0.47 -12.95
CA GLY A 5 20.20 -0.47 -11.82
C GLY A 5 19.28 -0.12 -10.65
N THR A 6 18.57 1.01 -10.65
CA THR A 6 17.96 1.57 -9.42
C THR A 6 16.42 1.57 -9.35
N SER A 7 15.67 1.39 -10.45
CA SER A 7 14.20 1.49 -10.40
C SER A 7 13.49 0.29 -9.75
N THR A 8 14.02 -0.93 -9.89
CA THR A 8 13.37 -2.13 -9.34
C THR A 8 13.65 -2.28 -7.84
N ASP A 9 14.84 -1.90 -7.38
CA ASP A 9 15.21 -1.98 -5.96
C ASP A 9 14.42 -0.99 -5.11
N ALA A 10 14.25 0.24 -5.60
CA ALA A 10 13.47 1.26 -4.90
C ALA A 10 12.00 0.85 -4.71
N THR A 11 11.39 0.22 -5.73
CA THR A 11 9.99 -0.24 -5.66
C THR A 11 9.82 -1.47 -4.78
N VAL A 12 10.76 -2.42 -4.82
CA VAL A 12 10.77 -3.59 -3.93
C VAL A 12 10.99 -3.17 -2.47
N GLY A 13 11.88 -2.21 -2.21
CA GLY A 13 12.10 -1.62 -0.90
C GLY A 13 10.86 -0.91 -0.35
N GLU A 14 10.19 -0.12 -1.18
CA GLU A 14 8.96 0.60 -0.82
C GLU A 14 7.82 -0.35 -0.47
N ARG A 15 7.58 -1.39 -1.28
CA ARG A 15 6.56 -2.41 -0.99
C ARG A 15 6.84 -3.11 0.34
N ARG A 16 8.09 -3.47 0.62
CA ARG A 16 8.47 -4.10 1.89
C ARG A 16 8.25 -3.17 3.08
N GLN A 17 8.53 -1.87 2.93
CA GLN A 17 8.26 -0.87 3.96
C GLN A 17 6.76 -0.75 4.24
N LEU A 18 5.93 -0.72 3.21
CA LEU A 18 4.47 -0.66 3.35
C LEU A 18 3.91 -1.91 4.06
N ILE A 19 4.41 -3.10 3.71
CA ILE A 19 4.03 -4.35 4.38
C ILE A 19 4.40 -4.30 5.87
N ASN A 20 5.61 -3.82 6.20
CA ASN A 20 6.02 -3.67 7.61
C ASN A 20 5.10 -2.71 8.38
N VAL A 21 4.67 -1.60 7.75
CA VAL A 21 3.74 -0.65 8.36
C VAL A 21 2.36 -1.30 8.56
N ALA A 22 1.81 -1.93 7.53
CA ALA A 22 0.52 -2.60 7.59
C ALA A 22 0.52 -3.75 8.62
N TYR A 23 1.62 -4.50 8.70
CA TYR A 23 1.78 -5.58 9.67
C TYR A 23 1.74 -5.08 11.11
N ARG A 24 2.32 -3.91 11.41
CA ARG A 24 2.23 -3.30 12.75
C ARG A 24 0.82 -2.85 13.11
N LEU A 25 -0.04 -2.57 12.13
CA LEU A 25 -1.43 -2.16 12.33
C LEU A 25 -2.38 -3.35 12.46
N LEU A 26 -2.20 -4.37 11.61
CA LEU A 26 -3.12 -5.50 11.48
C LEU A 26 -2.71 -6.73 12.31
N GLY A 27 -1.42 -6.87 12.62
CA GLY A 27 -0.87 -8.03 13.34
C GLY A 27 -0.86 -9.34 12.55
N SER A 28 -1.33 -9.33 11.30
CA SER A 28 -1.36 -10.49 10.39
C SER A 28 -0.55 -10.17 9.14
N LEU A 29 0.42 -11.03 8.79
CA LEU A 29 1.21 -10.85 7.58
C LEU A 29 0.33 -10.95 6.33
N ALA A 30 -0.61 -11.91 6.32
CA ALA A 30 -1.51 -12.11 5.20
C ALA A 30 -2.39 -10.87 4.96
N GLU A 31 -2.99 -10.30 6.01
CA GLU A 31 -3.80 -9.08 5.85
C GLU A 31 -2.94 -7.85 5.51
N ALA A 32 -1.69 -7.80 5.99
CA ALA A 32 -0.77 -6.74 5.63
C ALA A 32 -0.38 -6.79 4.15
N GLU A 33 -0.08 -7.98 3.62
CA GLU A 33 0.19 -8.17 2.20
C GLU A 33 -1.03 -7.81 1.36
N ASP A 34 -2.22 -8.29 1.73
CA ASP A 34 -3.47 -8.00 1.03
C ASP A 34 -3.76 -6.49 0.99
N ALA A 35 -3.61 -5.79 2.12
CA ALA A 35 -3.81 -4.35 2.20
C ALA A 35 -2.86 -3.55 1.28
N VAL A 36 -1.60 -3.98 1.19
CA VAL A 36 -0.61 -3.35 0.29
C VAL A 36 -0.93 -3.68 -1.17
N GLN A 37 -1.33 -4.92 -1.47
CA GLN A 37 -1.73 -5.31 -2.82
C GLN A 37 -2.93 -4.49 -3.31
N GLU A 38 -3.96 -4.30 -2.46
CA GLU A 38 -5.10 -3.43 -2.73
C GLU A 38 -4.66 -1.98 -2.97
N ALA A 39 -3.74 -1.44 -2.18
CA ALA A 39 -3.22 -0.09 -2.40
C ALA A 39 -2.53 0.07 -3.78
N TYR A 40 -1.69 -0.89 -4.17
CA TYR A 40 -1.07 -0.90 -5.51
C TYR A 40 -2.11 -1.11 -6.62
N ALA A 41 -3.11 -1.97 -6.42
CA ALA A 41 -4.19 -2.16 -7.39
C ALA A 41 -4.93 -0.84 -7.65
N ARG A 42 -5.24 -0.08 -6.59
CA ARG A 42 -5.84 1.26 -6.70
C ARG A 42 -4.93 2.25 -7.41
N TRP A 43 -3.62 2.19 -7.19
CA TRP A 43 -2.66 3.03 -7.90
C TRP A 43 -2.70 2.76 -9.41
N TYR A 44 -2.61 1.49 -9.81
CA TYR A 44 -2.61 1.11 -11.22
C TYR A 44 -3.98 1.30 -11.89
N ALA A 45 -5.07 1.32 -11.12
CA ALA A 45 -6.40 1.66 -11.62
C ALA A 45 -6.62 3.17 -11.85
N LEU A 46 -5.74 4.04 -11.33
CA LEU A 46 -5.85 5.48 -11.59
C LEU A 46 -5.55 5.78 -13.07
N PRO A 47 -6.32 6.69 -13.71
CA PRO A 47 -5.96 7.16 -15.03
C PRO A 47 -4.60 7.86 -15.01
N PRO A 48 -3.82 7.79 -16.12
CA PRO A 48 -2.46 8.33 -16.17
C PRO A 48 -2.39 9.84 -15.87
N SER A 49 -3.44 10.60 -16.20
CA SER A 49 -3.57 12.02 -15.83
C SER A 49 -3.57 12.21 -14.31
N ARG A 50 -4.35 11.42 -13.57
CA ARG A 50 -4.36 11.47 -12.11
C ARG A 50 -3.05 11.00 -11.49
N GLN A 51 -2.42 9.96 -12.06
CA GLN A 51 -1.12 9.53 -11.56
C GLN A 51 -0.08 10.64 -11.69
N ALA A 52 -0.12 11.40 -12.80
CA ALA A 52 0.77 12.54 -13.02
C ALA A 52 0.50 13.73 -12.09
N GLU A 53 -0.74 13.92 -11.62
CA GLU A 53 -1.08 14.92 -10.61
C GLU A 53 -0.54 14.56 -9.21
N ILE A 54 -0.23 13.29 -8.95
CA ILE A 54 0.29 12.83 -7.66
C ILE A 54 1.81 13.07 -7.59
N ALA A 55 2.20 14.11 -6.86
CA ALA A 55 3.59 14.52 -6.71
C ALA A 55 4.50 13.46 -6.07
N SER A 56 3.96 12.56 -5.24
CA SER A 56 4.72 11.48 -4.59
C SER A 56 3.89 10.19 -4.51
N PRO A 57 4.18 9.20 -5.38
CA PRO A 57 3.53 7.89 -5.36
C PRO A 57 3.67 7.18 -4.00
N GLY A 58 4.86 7.21 -3.39
CA GLY A 58 5.10 6.56 -2.09
C GLY A 58 4.26 7.14 -0.95
N ALA A 59 4.09 8.47 -0.90
CA ALA A 59 3.22 9.12 0.08
C ALA A 59 1.74 8.77 -0.14
N TRP A 60 1.32 8.68 -1.40
CA TRP A 60 -0.02 8.24 -1.75
C TRP A 60 -0.27 6.79 -1.35
N LEU A 61 0.65 5.88 -1.69
CA LEU A 61 0.56 4.46 -1.35
C LEU A 61 0.53 4.24 0.16
N THR A 62 1.35 4.98 0.92
CA THR A 62 1.33 4.94 2.40
C THR A 62 -0.04 5.34 2.95
N THR A 63 -0.61 6.42 2.41
CA THR A 63 -1.93 6.92 2.83
C THR A 63 -3.03 5.91 2.52
N VAL A 64 -3.03 5.36 1.31
CA VAL A 64 -4.04 4.39 0.88
C VAL A 64 -3.90 3.08 1.65
N THR A 65 -2.68 2.58 1.85
CA THR A 65 -2.41 1.39 2.68
C THR A 65 -2.96 1.57 4.09
N GLY A 66 -2.72 2.72 4.72
CA GLY A 66 -3.26 3.03 6.04
C GLY A 66 -4.80 3.03 6.06
N ARG A 67 -5.44 3.59 5.04
CA ARG A 67 -6.91 3.57 4.91
C ARG A 67 -7.47 2.15 4.77
N VAL A 68 -6.82 1.31 3.97
CA VAL A 68 -7.22 -0.10 3.82
C VAL A 68 -7.07 -0.84 5.15
N CYS A 69 -5.98 -0.61 5.90
CA CYS A 69 -5.81 -1.22 7.22
C CYS A 69 -6.92 -0.83 8.20
N LEU A 70 -7.32 0.45 8.20
CA LEU A 70 -8.42 0.92 9.06
C LEU A 70 -9.76 0.29 8.68
N ASP A 71 -10.02 0.09 7.39
CA ASP A 71 -11.22 -0.58 6.90
C ASP A 71 -11.28 -2.06 7.33
N VAL A 72 -10.15 -2.78 7.22
CA VAL A 72 -10.00 -4.16 7.70
C VAL A 72 -10.29 -4.25 9.20
N LEU A 73 -9.68 -3.38 10.00
CA LEU A 73 -9.91 -3.34 11.45
C LEU A 73 -11.36 -3.00 11.80
N GLY A 74 -12.00 -2.09 11.05
CA GLY A 74 -13.40 -1.73 11.21
C GLY A 74 -14.33 -2.90 10.90
N SER A 75 -14.10 -3.57 9.78
CA SER A 75 -14.85 -4.76 9.34
C SER A 75 -14.71 -5.93 10.32
N ALA A 76 -13.52 -6.14 10.87
CA ALA A 76 -13.28 -7.16 11.88
C ALA A 76 -14.05 -6.90 13.18
N ARG A 77 -14.15 -5.64 13.63
CA ARG A 77 -14.94 -5.24 14.80
C ARG A 77 -16.44 -5.44 14.55
N ALA A 78 -16.94 -4.97 13.42
CA ALA A 78 -18.35 -5.10 13.05
C ALA A 78 -18.81 -6.57 12.97
N ARG A 79 -17.92 -7.51 12.63
CA ARG A 79 -18.21 -8.95 12.65
C ARG A 79 -18.27 -9.56 14.05
N ARG A 80 -17.60 -8.97 15.04
CA ARG A 80 -17.66 -9.43 16.45
C ARG A 80 -18.88 -8.93 17.20
N GLU A 81 -19.47 -7.83 16.73
CA GLU A 81 -20.65 -7.20 17.31
C GLU A 81 -21.97 -7.75 16.74
N ARG A 82 -21.89 -8.54 15.66
CA ARG A 82 -23.01 -9.33 15.10
C ARG A 82 -23.04 -10.73 15.71
#